data_AF-A0A972WC61-F1
#
_entry.id   AF-A0A972WC61-F1
#
_cell.length_a   1.000
_cell.length_b   1.000
_cell.length_c   1.000
_cell.angle_alpha   90.00
_cell.angle_beta   90.00
_cell.angle_gamma   90.00
#
_symmetry.space_group_name_H-M   'P 1'
#
loop_
_entity.id
_entity.type
_entity.pdbx_description
1 polymer ?
#
loop_
_entity_poly.entity_id
_entity_poly.type
_entity_poly.pdbx_seq_one_letter_code
_entity_poly.pdbx_strand_id
1 'polypeptide(L)'
;MFVLAMSLLVATASYQWISNPAGREERALQVTVVESSRIHLTSIIGVATLEIVDPLSPNRKVGKVYIYPENQGWAISGYYRRGPDDRWHPYLMMLGADQHISLLKLKDTEPRLVERAALDPRLEVSFLE
;
A
#
# COMPACT_ATOMS: atom_id res chain seq x y z
N MET A 1 -10.30 49.04 12.96
CA MET A 1 -9.90 48.02 13.97
C MET A 1 -10.37 46.63 13.57
N PHE A 2 -11.68 46.37 13.45
CA PHE A 2 -12.22 45.06 13.06
C PHE A 2 -11.67 44.51 11.73
N VAL A 3 -11.64 45.33 10.67
CA VAL A 3 -11.12 44.92 9.35
C VAL A 3 -9.65 44.50 9.43
N LEU A 4 -8.81 45.24 10.15
CA LEU A 4 -7.39 44.91 10.32
C LEU A 4 -7.20 43.61 11.12
N ALA A 5 -7.98 43.43 12.19
CA ALA A 5 -7.95 42.20 12.98
C ALA A 5 -8.38 40.99 12.13
N MET A 6 -9.41 41.14 11.31
CA MET A 6 -9.90 40.06 10.46
C MET A 6 -8.91 39.73 9.33
N SER A 7 -8.31 40.74 8.70
CA SER A 7 -7.26 40.53 7.69
C SER A 7 -6.04 39.81 8.27
N LEU A 8 -5.63 40.16 9.49
CA LEU A 8 -4.53 39.48 10.17
C LEU A 8 -4.87 38.01 10.52
N LEU A 9 -6.11 37.75 10.93
CA LEU A 9 -6.58 36.40 11.27
C LEU A 9 -6.66 35.51 10.02
N VAL A 10 -7.16 36.04 8.90
CA VAL A 10 -7.17 35.33 7.61
C VAL A 10 -5.75 35.06 7.11
N ALA A 11 -4.84 36.04 7.22
CA ALA A 11 -3.46 35.88 6.80
C ALA A 11 -2.72 34.80 7.60
N THR A 12 -2.91 34.79 8.93
CA THR A 12 -2.30 33.79 9.81
C THR A 12 -2.88 32.39 9.59
N ALA A 13 -4.21 32.26 9.45
CA ALA A 13 -4.85 30.99 9.13
C ALA A 13 -4.40 30.45 7.76
N SER A 14 -4.30 31.31 6.75
CA SER A 14 -3.82 30.93 5.42
C SER A 14 -2.36 30.48 5.46
N TYR A 15 -1.52 31.20 6.22
CA TYR A 15 -0.12 30.82 6.40
C TYR A 15 0.03 29.46 7.08
N GLN A 16 -0.71 29.20 8.17
CA GLN A 16 -0.71 27.91 8.86
C GLN A 16 -1.20 26.76 7.96
N TRP A 17 -2.23 27.00 7.14
CA TRP A 17 -2.75 25.99 6.22
C TRP A 17 -1.74 25.64 5.12
N ILE A 18 -1.08 26.65 4.52
CA ILE A 18 -0.06 26.44 3.46
C ILE A 18 1.21 25.81 4.02
N SER A 19 1.60 26.17 5.24
CA SER A 19 2.82 25.66 5.89
C SER A 19 2.63 24.31 6.59
N ASN A 20 1.41 23.78 6.66
CA ASN A 20 1.09 22.53 7.36
C ASN A 20 1.91 21.34 6.78
N PRO A 21 2.89 20.80 7.53
CA PRO A 21 3.73 19.71 7.06
C PRO A 21 3.04 18.34 7.11
N ALA A 22 1.88 18.24 7.79
CA ALA A 22 1.22 16.96 8.07
C ALA A 22 0.97 16.12 6.80
N GLY A 23 0.56 16.76 5.70
CA GLY A 23 0.36 16.03 4.43
C GLY A 23 1.65 15.50 3.80
N ARG A 24 2.79 16.17 4.01
CA ARG A 24 4.10 15.68 3.53
C ARG A 24 4.61 14.52 4.37
N GLU A 25 4.44 14.60 5.69
CA GLU A 25 4.82 13.54 6.62
C GLU A 25 3.99 12.28 6.38
N GLU A 26 2.67 12.42 6.23
CA GLU A 26 1.79 11.31 5.90
C GLU A 26 2.15 10.69 4.54
N ARG A 27 2.43 11.53 3.53
CA ARG A 27 2.86 11.03 2.23
C ARG A 27 4.19 10.28 2.29
N ALA A 28 5.15 10.75 3.09
CA ALA A 28 6.41 10.06 3.29
C ALA A 28 6.20 8.68 3.93
N LEU A 29 5.33 8.59 4.95
CA LEU A 29 4.95 7.33 5.57
C LEU A 29 4.29 6.38 4.55
N GLN A 30 3.34 6.87 3.75
CA GLN A 30 2.70 6.07 2.70
C GLN A 30 3.73 5.51 1.70
N VAL A 31 4.72 6.31 1.30
CA VAL A 31 5.79 5.86 0.41
C VAL A 31 6.57 4.72 1.06
N THR A 32 7.05 4.90 2.29
CA THR A 32 7.81 3.88 3.03
C THR A 32 7.01 2.59 3.19
N VAL A 33 5.72 2.70 3.50
CA VAL A 33 4.81 1.56 3.66
C VAL A 33 4.65 0.78 2.36
N VAL A 34 4.43 1.47 1.22
CA VAL A 34 4.32 0.80 -0.08
C VAL A 34 5.65 0.15 -0.47
N GLU A 35 6.79 0.80 -0.24
CA GLU A 35 8.10 0.21 -0.51
C GLU A 35 8.36 -1.04 0.33
N SER A 36 8.02 -1.02 1.62
CA SER A 36 8.07 -2.19 2.50
C SER A 36 7.19 -3.32 1.97
N SER A 37 5.97 -3.00 1.50
CA SER A 37 5.07 -3.98 0.92
C SER A 37 5.66 -4.69 -0.32
N ARG A 38 6.41 -3.96 -1.18
CA ARG A 38 7.11 -4.55 -2.34
C ARG A 38 8.17 -5.56 -1.93
N ILE A 39 8.94 -5.24 -0.89
CA ILE A 39 10.01 -6.11 -0.36
C ILE A 39 9.40 -7.41 0.18
N HIS A 40 8.37 -7.28 1.02
CA HIS A 40 7.62 -8.40 1.59
C HIS A 40 6.98 -9.28 0.51
N LEU A 41 6.32 -8.67 -0.46
CA LEU A 41 5.68 -9.38 -1.57
C LEU A 41 6.72 -10.15 -2.38
N THR A 42 7.82 -9.51 -2.77
CA THR A 42 8.88 -10.16 -3.56
C THR A 42 9.51 -11.33 -2.79
N SER A 43 9.74 -11.17 -1.49
CA SER A 43 10.25 -12.23 -0.62
C SER A 43 9.29 -13.42 -0.51
N ILE A 44 7.97 -13.16 -0.46
CA ILE A 44 6.97 -14.23 -0.34
C ILE A 44 6.77 -14.96 -1.67
N ILE A 45 6.68 -14.23 -2.79
CA ILE A 45 6.49 -14.85 -4.11
C ILE A 45 7.76 -15.58 -4.56
N GLY A 46 8.95 -15.13 -4.13
CA GLY A 46 10.20 -15.87 -4.31
C GLY A 46 10.67 -15.97 -5.77
N VAL A 47 10.34 -14.98 -6.60
CA VAL A 47 10.76 -14.89 -8.00
C VAL A 47 11.77 -13.76 -8.20
N ALA A 48 12.66 -13.91 -9.18
CA ALA A 48 13.73 -12.95 -9.44
C ALA A 48 13.23 -11.57 -9.90
N THR A 49 12.15 -11.56 -10.69
CA THR A 49 11.55 -10.33 -11.22
C THR A 49 10.05 -10.39 -11.06
N LEU A 50 9.49 -9.36 -10.43
CA LEU A 50 8.06 -9.26 -10.15
C LEU A 50 7.61 -7.87 -10.58
N GLU A 51 6.65 -7.81 -11.49
CA GLU A 51 6.06 -6.54 -11.89
C GLU A 51 4.92 -6.23 -10.92
N ILE A 52 4.92 -5.01 -10.36
CA ILE A 52 3.98 -4.59 -9.32
C ILE A 52 3.23 -3.35 -9.79
N VAL A 53 1.91 -3.39 -9.63
CA VAL A 53 1.03 -2.21 -9.71
C VAL A 53 0.50 -1.93 -8.32
N ASP A 54 0.82 -0.75 -7.78
CA ASP A 54 0.50 -0.34 -6.42
C ASP A 54 0.27 1.18 -6.34
N PRO A 55 -0.02 1.75 -5.17
CA PRO A 55 -0.32 3.18 -5.03
C PRO A 55 0.82 4.15 -5.40
N LEU A 56 2.08 3.68 -5.49
CA LEU A 56 3.20 4.50 -5.98
C LEU A 56 3.36 4.41 -7.49
N SER A 57 2.92 3.32 -8.11
CA SER A 57 3.00 3.11 -9.56
C SER A 57 1.67 2.57 -10.11
N PRO A 58 0.58 3.35 -10.04
CA PRO A 58 -0.74 2.87 -10.39
C PRO A 58 -0.91 2.69 -11.90
N ASN A 59 -1.60 1.62 -12.30
CA ASN A 59 -1.98 1.36 -13.69
C ASN A 59 -3.47 1.05 -13.80
N ARG A 60 -4.24 2.01 -14.32
CA ARG A 60 -5.70 1.92 -14.43
C ARG A 60 -6.19 0.78 -15.34
N LYS A 61 -5.34 0.29 -16.26
CA LYS A 61 -5.70 -0.85 -17.12
C LYS A 61 -5.68 -2.18 -16.36
N VAL A 62 -4.92 -2.26 -15.27
CA VAL A 62 -4.79 -3.47 -14.43
C VAL A 62 -5.87 -3.48 -13.35
N GLY A 63 -6.03 -2.36 -12.65
CA GLY A 63 -7.05 -2.24 -11.62
C GLY A 63 -6.87 -1.01 -10.73
N LYS A 64 -7.77 -0.88 -9.76
CA LYS A 64 -7.66 0.18 -8.74
C LYS A 64 -6.78 -0.32 -7.59
N VAL A 65 -5.97 0.58 -7.06
CA VAL A 65 -5.03 0.32 -5.97
C VAL A 65 -5.25 1.35 -4.87
N TYR A 66 -5.04 0.92 -3.64
CA TYR A 66 -5.36 1.70 -2.45
C TYR A 66 -4.27 1.52 -1.40
N ILE A 67 -3.97 2.60 -0.70
CA ILE A 67 -3.26 2.61 0.58
C ILE A 67 -4.11 3.40 1.56
N TYR A 68 -4.33 2.84 2.74
CA TYR A 68 -5.05 3.52 3.81
C TYR A 68 -4.60 3.02 5.18
N PRO A 69 -4.64 3.88 6.21
CA PRO A 69 -4.36 3.44 7.56
C PRO A 69 -5.45 2.46 8.02
N GLU A 70 -5.03 1.35 8.64
CA GLU A 70 -5.94 0.34 9.17
C GLU A 70 -5.45 -0.10 10.55
N ASN A 71 -6.28 0.14 11.59
CA ASN A 71 -5.91 -0.01 12.99
C ASN A 71 -4.63 0.77 13.36
N GLN A 72 -3.58 0.07 13.80
CA GLN A 72 -2.26 0.63 14.12
C GLN A 72 -1.26 0.55 12.96
N GLY A 73 -1.72 0.15 11.78
CA GLY A 73 -0.86 -0.12 10.64
C GLY A 73 -1.44 0.38 9.34
N TRP A 74 -1.14 -0.32 8.26
CA TRP A 74 -1.53 0.07 6.91
C TRP A 74 -2.03 -1.12 6.11
N ALA A 75 -3.06 -0.86 5.30
CA ALA A 75 -3.50 -1.78 4.28
C ALA A 75 -3.10 -1.27 2.91
N ILE A 76 -2.52 -2.16 2.11
CA ILE A 76 -2.01 -1.89 0.77
C ILE A 76 -2.61 -2.91 -0.18
N SER A 77 -3.34 -2.43 -1.17
CA SER A 77 -3.83 -3.26 -2.27
C SER A 77 -3.05 -2.98 -3.53
N GLY A 78 -2.84 -4.02 -4.32
CA GLY A 78 -2.15 -3.92 -5.58
C GLY A 78 -2.33 -5.16 -6.42
N TYR A 79 -1.55 -5.23 -7.49
CA TYR A 79 -1.48 -6.37 -8.38
C TYR A 79 -0.02 -6.72 -8.64
N TYR A 80 0.26 -8.00 -8.84
CA TYR A 80 1.55 -8.44 -9.32
C TYR A 80 1.45 -9.44 -10.47
N ARG A 81 2.54 -9.62 -11.19
CA ARG A 81 2.73 -10.73 -12.13
C ARG A 81 4.21 -11.14 -12.18
N ARG A 82 4.46 -12.40 -12.51
CA ARG A 82 5.81 -13.00 -12.59
C ARG A 82 6.49 -12.82 -13.95
N GLY A 83 5.82 -12.17 -14.89
CA GLY A 83 6.35 -11.86 -16.21
C GLY A 83 5.25 -11.45 -17.19
N PRO A 84 5.59 -11.16 -18.46
CA PRO A 84 4.64 -10.68 -19.46
C PRO A 84 3.49 -11.64 -19.76
N ASP A 85 3.76 -12.94 -19.71
CA ASP A 85 2.80 -14.02 -19.99
C ASP A 85 1.97 -14.41 -18.75
N ASP A 86 2.33 -13.90 -17.57
CA ASP A 86 1.58 -14.12 -16.34
C ASP A 86 0.44 -13.12 -16.22
N ARG A 87 -0.68 -13.59 -15.68
CA ARG A 87 -1.83 -12.73 -15.42
C ARG A 87 -1.54 -11.81 -14.22
N TRP A 88 -2.30 -10.74 -14.12
CA TRP A 88 -2.26 -9.91 -12.92
C TRP A 88 -2.99 -10.57 -11.77
N HIS A 89 -2.28 -10.76 -10.66
CA HIS A 89 -2.76 -11.33 -9.42
C HIS A 89 -3.00 -10.21 -8.42
N PRO A 90 -4.25 -9.97 -7.99
CA PRO A 90 -4.52 -9.02 -6.94
C PRO A 90 -3.96 -9.50 -5.60
N TYR A 91 -3.47 -8.55 -4.81
CA TYR A 91 -3.08 -8.78 -3.44
C TYR A 91 -3.65 -7.69 -2.52
N LEU A 92 -3.83 -8.06 -1.25
CA LEU A 92 -4.09 -7.14 -0.15
C LEU A 92 -3.13 -7.49 0.98
N MET A 93 -2.26 -6.55 1.34
CA MET A 93 -1.30 -6.69 2.42
C MET A 93 -1.67 -5.78 3.57
N MET A 94 -1.64 -6.32 4.78
CA MET A 94 -1.73 -5.59 6.02
C MET A 94 -0.35 -5.59 6.69
N LEU A 95 0.14 -4.39 6.98
CA LEU A 95 1.38 -4.15 7.70
C LEU A 95 1.05 -3.57 9.08
N GLY A 96 1.75 -4.02 10.11
CA GLY A 96 1.69 -3.42 11.45
C GLY A 96 2.38 -2.05 11.51
N ALA A 97 2.36 -1.42 12.69
CA ALA A 97 3.07 -0.15 12.95
C ALA A 97 4.58 -0.27 12.69
N ASP A 98 5.12 -1.47 12.92
CA ASP A 98 6.51 -1.87 12.70
C ASP A 98 6.82 -2.23 11.23
N GLN A 99 5.83 -2.10 10.34
CA GLN A 99 5.91 -2.48 8.93
C GLN A 99 6.16 -3.99 8.71
N HIS A 100 5.93 -4.83 9.72
CA HIS A 100 5.91 -6.28 9.55
C HIS A 100 4.54 -6.73 9.03
N ILE A 101 4.55 -7.79 8.24
CA ILE A 101 3.32 -8.38 7.70
C ILE A 101 2.49 -8.93 8.85
N SER A 102 1.28 -8.42 9.00
CA SER A 102 0.25 -9.05 9.82
C SER A 102 -0.57 -10.03 8.99
N LEU A 103 -0.86 -9.69 7.73
CA LEU A 103 -1.61 -10.54 6.80
C LEU A 103 -1.27 -10.21 5.35
N LEU A 104 -1.21 -11.21 4.50
CA LEU A 104 -1.11 -11.10 3.05
C LEU A 104 -2.15 -12.00 2.41
N LYS A 105 -3.12 -11.39 1.72
CA LYS A 105 -4.11 -12.09 0.90
C LYS A 105 -3.68 -12.04 -0.54
N LEU A 106 -3.57 -13.20 -1.17
CA LEU A 106 -3.25 -13.36 -2.58
C LEU A 106 -4.42 -14.02 -3.30
N LYS A 107 -4.70 -13.57 -4.53
CA LYS A 107 -5.54 -14.32 -5.46
C LYS A 107 -4.67 -14.99 -6.50
N ASP A 108 -4.24 -16.21 -6.21
CA ASP A 108 -3.29 -16.96 -7.00
C ASP A 108 -3.60 -18.45 -7.02
N THR A 109 -3.19 -19.11 -8.09
CA THR A 109 -3.35 -20.54 -8.34
C THR A 109 -2.04 -21.31 -8.22
N GLU A 110 -0.90 -20.62 -8.02
CA GLU A 110 0.41 -21.24 -7.91
C GLU A 110 0.48 -22.23 -6.72
N PRO A 111 0.71 -23.54 -6.95
CA PRO A 111 0.68 -24.55 -5.91
C PRO A 111 1.64 -24.28 -4.75
N ARG A 112 2.83 -23.74 -5.05
CA ARG A 112 3.84 -23.41 -4.02
C ARG A 112 3.35 -22.36 -3.01
N LEU A 113 2.51 -21.42 -3.46
CA LEU A 113 1.94 -20.41 -2.56
C LEU A 113 0.86 -21.01 -1.68
N VAL A 114 0.08 -21.96 -2.20
CA VAL A 114 -0.94 -22.69 -1.45
C VAL A 114 -0.30 -23.54 -0.36
N GLU A 115 0.77 -24.27 -0.69
CA GLU A 115 1.57 -25.04 0.27
C GLU A 115 2.17 -24.13 1.35
N ARG A 116 2.70 -22.98 0.95
CA ARG A 116 3.25 -21.99 1.90
C ARG A 116 2.17 -21.42 2.82
N ALA A 117 0.98 -21.12 2.29
CA ALA A 117 -0.15 -20.61 3.08
C ALA A 117 -0.64 -21.62 4.12
N ALA A 118 -0.50 -22.92 3.87
CA ALA A 118 -0.80 -23.94 4.85
C ALA A 118 0.16 -23.95 6.06
N LEU A 119 1.36 -23.39 5.90
CA LEU A 119 2.40 -23.33 6.93
C LEU A 119 2.54 -21.94 7.58
N ASP A 120 2.10 -20.88 6.91
CA ASP A 120 2.22 -19.50 7.37
C ASP A 120 0.83 -18.89 7.63
N PRO A 121 0.43 -18.68 8.89
CA PRO A 121 -0.88 -18.12 9.23
C PRO A 121 -1.06 -16.67 8.76
N ARG A 122 0.01 -15.99 8.32
CA ARG A 122 -0.06 -14.63 7.78
C ARG A 122 -0.34 -14.62 6.28
N LEU A 123 -0.40 -15.77 5.62
CA LEU A 123 -0.61 -15.87 4.19
C LEU A 123 -1.94 -16.57 3.89
N GLU A 124 -2.85 -15.85 3.22
CA GLU A 124 -4.09 -16.40 2.71
C GLU A 124 -4.02 -16.44 1.18
N VAL A 125 -4.28 -17.59 0.58
CA VAL A 125 -4.35 -17.74 -0.88
C VAL A 125 -5.76 -18.16 -1.28
N SER A 126 -6.34 -17.44 -2.23
CA SER A 126 -7.67 -17.69 -2.76
C SER A 126 -7.62 -17.91 -4.27
N PHE A 127 -8.50 -18.78 -4.77
CA PHE A 127 -8.64 -19.04 -6.20
C PHE A 127 -9.71 -18.12 -6.82
N LEU A 128 -9.64 -17.90 -8.13
CA LEU A 128 -10.76 -17.31 -8.89
C LEU A 128 -11.89 -18.34 -8.96
N GLU A 129 -13.07 -18.01 -8.42
CA GLU A 129 -14.36 -18.47 -8.99
C GLU A 129 -14.63 -17.75 -10.32
#